data_AF-A0A3M1T002-F1
#
_entry.id   AF-A0A3M1T002-F1
#
_cell.length_a   1.000
_cell.length_b   1.000
_cell.length_c   1.000
_cell.angle_alpha   90.00
_cell.angle_beta   90.00
_cell.angle_gamma   90.00
#
_symmetry.space_group_name_H-M   'P 1'
#
loop_
_entity.id
_entity.type
_entity.pdbx_description
1 polymer ?
#
loop_
_entity_poly.entity_id
_entity_poly.type
_entity_poly.pdbx_seq_one_letter_code
_entity_poly.pdbx_strand_id
1 'polypeptide(L)' 'QYLPRLGESEQLRLLRRRFILMAHGGGRWEDPEQDWRMARILGAKGIPNRVDPWGPEYDHDWPTWRALLPAYLREVD' A
#
# COMPACT_ATOMS: atom_id res chain seq x y z
N GLN A 1 -17.26 5.43 -4.29
CA GLN A 1 -17.44 5.41 -5.76
C GLN A 1 -16.07 5.20 -6.42
N TYR A 2 -15.95 4.26 -7.35
CA TYR A 2 -14.72 4.00 -8.10
C TYR A 2 -14.60 4.99 -9.28
N LEU A 3 -13.45 5.64 -9.45
CA LEU A 3 -13.19 6.63 -10.51
C LEU A 3 -12.12 6.10 -11.48
N PRO A 4 -12.49 5.30 -12.49
CA PRO A 4 -11.56 4.87 -13.51
C PRO A 4 -11.10 6.05 -14.37
N ARG A 5 -9.87 5.97 -14.91
CA ARG A 5 -9.32 6.91 -15.90
C ARG A 5 -9.30 8.37 -15.42
N LEU A 6 -8.56 8.63 -14.35
CA LEU A 6 -8.38 9.98 -13.78
C LEU A 6 -7.81 11.04 -14.76
N GLY A 7 -7.31 10.66 -15.94
CA GLY A 7 -6.67 11.60 -16.88
C GLY A 7 -5.59 12.45 -16.19
N GLU A 8 -5.31 13.65 -16.71
CA GLU A 8 -4.48 14.65 -16.03
C GLU A 8 -5.35 15.55 -15.10
N SER A 9 -6.15 14.90 -14.25
CA SER A 9 -7.01 15.61 -13.29
C SER A 9 -6.25 16.15 -12.08
N GLU A 10 -6.86 17.11 -11.39
CA GLU A 10 -6.35 17.63 -10.11
C GLU A 10 -6.18 16.52 -9.07
N GLN A 11 -7.07 15.53 -9.04
CA GLN A 11 -6.96 14.37 -8.14
C GLN A 11 -5.68 13.57 -8.42
N LEU A 12 -5.37 13.31 -9.70
CA LEU A 12 -4.13 12.60 -10.05
C LEU A 12 -2.90 13.44 -9.67
N ARG A 13 -2.93 14.75 -9.92
CA ARG A 13 -1.86 15.67 -9.53
C ARG A 13 -1.62 15.66 -8.02
N LEU A 14 -2.67 15.60 -7.21
CA LEU A 14 -2.57 15.48 -5.75
C LEU A 14 -1.97 14.14 -5.34
N LEU A 15 -2.42 13.02 -5.92
CA LEU A 15 -1.90 11.70 -5.61
C LEU A 15 -0.40 11.58 -5.90
N ARG A 16 0.08 12.16 -7.02
CA ARG A 16 1.52 12.17 -7.36
C ARG A 16 2.39 12.90 -6.32
N ARG A 17 1.81 13.72 -5.45
CA ARG A 17 2.50 14.42 -4.35
C ARG A 17 2.42 13.68 -3.01
N ARG A 18 1.76 12.52 -2.96
CA ARG A 18 1.62 11.69 -1.77
C ARG A 18 2.42 10.41 -1.93
N PHE A 19 2.82 9.84 -0.80
CA PHE A 19 3.41 8.52 -0.76
C PHE A 19 2.36 7.52 -0.28
N ILE A 20 2.20 6.41 -1.00
CA ILE A 20 1.29 5.32 -0.63
C ILE A 20 2.13 4.13 -0.16
N LEU A 21 2.01 3.80 1.12
CA LEU A 21 2.56 2.59 1.71
C LEU A 21 1.49 1.49 1.70
N MET A 22 1.81 0.34 1.12
CA MET A 22 1.00 -0.87 1.16
C MET A 22 1.77 -1.92 1.95
N ALA A 23 1.35 -2.16 3.19
CA ALA A 23 1.97 -3.11 4.09
C ALA A 23 1.02 -4.27 4.34
N HIS A 24 1.54 -5.49 4.28
CA HIS A 24 0.73 -6.70 4.43
C HIS A 24 1.55 -7.81 5.11
N GLY A 25 0.86 -8.78 5.72
CA GLY A 25 1.50 -9.99 6.22
C GLY A 25 1.81 -10.99 5.10
N GLY A 26 2.53 -12.07 5.42
CA GLY A 26 2.76 -13.19 4.50
C GLY A 26 2.02 -14.47 4.89
N GLY A 27 1.24 -14.42 5.98
CA GLY A 27 0.59 -15.55 6.60
C GLY A 27 -0.76 -15.90 5.96
N ARG A 28 -1.62 -16.53 6.74
CA ARG A 28 -2.94 -16.98 6.27
C ARG A 28 -3.80 -15.80 5.85
N TRP A 29 -4.57 -16.04 4.80
CA TRP A 29 -5.62 -15.15 4.28
C TRP A 29 -5.12 -13.86 3.63
N GLU A 30 -3.84 -13.83 3.24
CA GLU A 30 -3.27 -12.76 2.43
C GLU A 30 -3.35 -13.09 0.93
N ASP A 31 -3.46 -12.05 0.09
CA ASP A 31 -3.30 -12.14 -1.38
C ASP A 31 -2.25 -11.11 -1.85
N PRO A 32 -0.95 -11.42 -1.68
CA PRO A 32 0.14 -10.47 -1.96
C PRO A 32 0.15 -9.97 -3.40
N GLU A 33 -0.39 -10.73 -4.35
CA GLU A 33 -0.39 -10.31 -5.76
C GLU A 33 -1.21 -9.05 -6.00
N GLN A 34 -2.27 -8.80 -5.21
CA GLN A 34 -3.08 -7.60 -5.34
C GLN A 34 -2.28 -6.33 -5.03
N ASP A 35 -1.44 -6.37 -3.99
CA ASP A 35 -0.62 -5.22 -3.59
C ASP A 35 0.45 -4.92 -4.64
N TRP A 36 1.12 -5.94 -5.17
CA TRP A 36 2.06 -5.76 -6.27
C TRP A 36 1.38 -5.28 -7.56
N ARG A 37 0.16 -5.76 -7.85
CA ARG A 37 -0.63 -5.26 -8.98
C ARG A 37 -1.00 -3.79 -8.79
N MET A 38 -1.43 -3.40 -7.59
CA MET A 38 -1.74 -2.01 -7.25
C MET A 38 -0.49 -1.12 -7.39
N ALA A 39 0.64 -1.56 -6.85
CA ALA A 39 1.93 -0.85 -6.93
C ALA A 39 2.34 -0.55 -8.37
N ARG A 40 2.19 -1.53 -9.27
CA ARG A 40 2.46 -1.35 -10.71
C ARG A 40 1.52 -0.31 -11.32
N ILE A 41 0.23 -0.34 -10.99
CA ILE A 41 -0.76 0.62 -11.49
C ILE A 41 -0.46 2.05 -10.99
N LEU A 42 -0.13 2.19 -9.70
CA LEU A 42 0.25 3.47 -9.09
C LEU A 42 1.54 4.02 -9.69
N GLY A 43 2.57 3.17 -9.81
CA GLY A 43 3.85 3.51 -10.41
C GLY A 43 3.73 3.96 -11.87
N ALA A 44 2.94 3.25 -12.68
CA ALA A 44 2.65 3.63 -14.07
C ALA A 44 1.96 5.00 -14.20
N LYS A 45 1.37 5.51 -13.12
CA LYS A 45 0.75 6.84 -13.05
C LYS A 45 1.65 7.90 -12.42
N GLY A 46 2.88 7.55 -12.06
CA GLY A 46 3.83 8.42 -11.38
C GLY A 46 3.49 8.70 -9.92
N ILE A 47 2.69 7.84 -9.28
CA ILE A 47 2.33 7.97 -7.86
C ILE A 47 3.39 7.22 -7.03
N PRO A 48 4.16 7.92 -6.17
CA PRO A 48 5.14 7.29 -5.29
C PRO A 48 4.49 6.24 -4.38
N ASN A 49 5.01 5.02 -4.39
CA ASN A 49 4.47 3.94 -3.57
C ASN A 49 5.53 2.91 -3.21
N ARG A 50 5.27 2.15 -2.13
CA ARG A 50 6.07 1.00 -1.66
C ARG A 50 5.14 -0.12 -1.23
N VAL A 51 5.44 -1.34 -1.65
CA VAL A 51 4.91 -2.56 -1.02
C VAL A 51 5.93 -3.01 0.01
N ASP A 52 5.47 -3.28 1.22
CA ASP A 52 6.30 -3.76 2.33
C ASP A 52 5.74 -5.08 2.88
N PRO A 53 6.17 -6.23 2.30
CA PRO A 53 5.69 -7.54 2.72
C PRO A 53 6.36 -7.98 4.02
N TRP A 54 5.56 -8.34 5.01
CA TRP A 54 6.03 -9.00 6.22
C TRP A 54 6.02 -10.52 6.06
N GLY A 55 6.71 -11.22 6.97
CA GLY A 55 6.93 -12.66 6.89
C GLY A 55 5.67 -13.53 7.04
N PRO A 56 5.79 -14.84 6.77
CA PRO A 56 4.69 -15.81 6.87
C PRO A 56 4.09 -15.97 8.28
N GLU A 57 4.76 -15.44 9.31
CA GLU A 57 4.29 -15.40 10.69
C GLU A 57 3.22 -14.32 10.95
N TYR A 58 2.96 -13.46 9.96
CA TYR A 58 1.99 -12.38 10.05
C TYR A 58 0.73 -12.70 9.23
N ASP A 59 -0.31 -13.18 9.91
CA ASP A 59 -1.64 -13.45 9.31
C ASP A 59 -2.42 -12.14 9.04
N HIS A 60 -3.46 -12.22 8.21
CA HIS A 60 -4.40 -11.10 8.00
C HIS A 60 -5.35 -10.88 9.19
N ASP A 61 -4.79 -10.53 10.36
CA ASP A 61 -5.54 -10.37 11.60
C ASP A 61 -4.95 -9.26 12.49
N TRP A 62 -5.70 -8.86 13.51
CA TRP A 62 -5.37 -7.77 14.42
C TRP A 62 -3.95 -7.81 15.02
N PRO A 63 -3.39 -8.96 15.44
CA PRO A 63 -2.03 -9.01 15.99
C PRO A 63 -0.97 -8.48 15.02
N THR A 64 -1.12 -8.75 13.72
CA THR A 64 -0.23 -8.25 12.66
C THR A 64 -0.30 -6.73 12.57
N TRP A 65 -1.52 -6.16 12.50
CA TRP A 65 -1.71 -4.70 12.42
C TRP A 65 -1.17 -3.95 13.64
N ARG A 66 -1.30 -4.56 14.82
CA ARG A 66 -0.73 -4.02 16.07
C ARG A 66 0.80 -3.99 16.06
N ALA A 67 1.45 -4.91 15.35
CA ALA A 67 2.91 -4.94 15.20
C ALA A 67 3.40 -4.00 14.08
N LEU A 68 2.68 -3.95 12.96
CA LEU A 68 2.99 -3.11 11.79
C LEU A 68 2.91 -1.61 12.11
N LEU A 69 1.79 -1.17 12.69
CA LEU A 69 1.50 0.26 12.82
C LEU A 69 2.61 1.05 13.55
N PRO A 70 3.14 0.60 14.71
CA PRO A 70 4.23 1.31 15.38
C PRO A 70 5.54 1.36 14.57
N ALA A 71 5.79 0.39 13.68
CA ALA A 71 6.98 0.39 12.83
C ALA A 71 6.95 1.58 11.86
N TYR A 72 5.80 1.81 11.22
CA TYR A 72 5.65 2.89 10.24
C TYR A 72 5.45 4.26 10.87
N LEU A 73 4.81 4.35 12.04
CA LEU A 73 4.72 5.62 12.75
C LEU A 73 6.12 6.17 13.08
N ARG A 74 7.08 5.30 13.42
CA ARG A 74 8.48 5.70 13.63
C ARG A 74 9.23 6.11 12.37
N GLU A 75 8.77 5.72 11.17
CA GLU A 75 9.38 6.14 9.90
C GLU A 75 8.91 7.52 9.46
N VAL A 76 7.76 7.99 9.96
CA VAL A 76 7.14 9.27 9.58
C VAL A 76 7.31 10.37 10.63
N ASP A 77 7.83 10.03 11.81
CA ASP A 77 8.34 10.99 12.81
C ASP A 77 9.70 11.58 12.36
#